data_AF-A0AAU7IJE9-F1
#
_entry.id   AF-A0AAU7IJE9-F1
#
_cell.length_a   1.000
_cell.length_b   1.000
_cell.length_c   1.000
_cell.angle_alpha   90.00
_cell.angle_beta   90.00
_cell.angle_gamma   90.00
#
_symmetry.space_group_name_H-M   'P 1'
#
loop_
_entity.id
_entity.type
_entity.pdbx_description
1 polymer ?
#
loop_
_entity_poly.entity_id
_entity_poly.type
_entity_poly.pdbx_seq_one_letter_code
_entity_poly.pdbx_strand_id
1 'polypeptide(L)'
;MLRRGLSNEEIQQMSVMMYYELWFFDSFIEPQSPVYNDFYQARLIHTIEANNPNLTKEYRKKLNMKDHQLIKDSVFKSQEEIEKEKEQQEIKRKKAIESMFDPALLDKVKLRKTKKVNNG
;
A
#
# COMPACT_ATOMS: atom_id res chain seq x y z
N MET A 1 13.64 22.39 15.63
CA MET A 1 14.71 21.95 14.73
C MET A 1 14.11 21.01 13.72
N LEU A 2 14.32 21.28 12.43
CA LEU A 2 14.03 20.30 11.41
C LEU A 2 15.17 19.27 11.37
N ARG A 3 14.85 18.13 10.76
CA ARG A 3 15.72 16.99 10.42
C ARG A 3 17.22 17.26 10.55
N ARG A 4 17.89 16.51 11.44
CA ARG A 4 19.32 16.60 11.81
C ARG A 4 19.86 17.94 12.34
N GLY A 5 18.99 18.85 12.78
CA GLY A 5 19.41 20.11 13.40
C GLY A 5 19.71 21.24 12.41
N LEU A 6 19.39 21.05 11.13
CA LEU A 6 19.51 22.09 10.11
C LEU A 6 18.41 23.15 10.27
N SER A 7 18.78 24.39 9.97
CA SER A 7 17.86 25.52 9.86
C SER A 7 17.07 25.47 8.55
N ASN A 8 15.96 26.21 8.50
CA ASN A 8 15.16 26.30 7.28
C ASN A 8 15.93 26.89 6.09
N GLU A 9 16.80 27.86 6.35
CA GLU A 9 17.60 28.53 5.32
C GLU A 9 18.62 27.57 4.71
N GLU A 10 19.30 26.78 5.56
CA GLU A 10 20.24 25.75 5.10
C GLU A 10 19.52 24.72 4.22
N ILE A 11 18.32 24.29 4.61
CA ILE A 11 17.50 23.33 3.85
C ILE A 11 17.09 23.89 2.48
N GLN A 12 16.76 25.19 2.39
CA GLN A 12 16.37 25.82 1.14
C GLN A 12 17.56 26.07 0.20
N GLN A 13 18.75 26.24 0.75
CA GLN A 13 19.99 26.43 -0.02
C GLN A 13 20.61 25.11 -0.52
N MET A 14 20.11 23.95 -0.07
CA MET A 14 20.62 22.65 -0.49
C MET A 14 20.27 22.35 -1.96
N SER A 15 21.11 21.53 -2.60
CA SER A 15 20.73 20.93 -3.86
C SER A 15 19.57 19.96 -3.67
N VAL A 16 18.74 19.79 -4.70
CA VAL A 16 17.61 18.86 -4.70
C VAL A 16 18.06 17.44 -4.36
N MET A 17 19.21 17.02 -4.89
CA MET A 17 19.76 15.69 -4.61
C MET A 17 20.12 15.52 -3.13
N MET A 18 20.79 16.50 -2.54
CA MET A 18 21.18 16.47 -1.12
C MET A 18 19.96 16.50 -0.20
N TYR A 19 18.90 17.22 -0.60
CA TYR A 19 17.62 17.21 0.11
C TYR A 19 16.98 15.83 0.12
N TYR A 20 16.89 15.16 -1.03
CA TYR A 20 16.30 13.83 -1.08
C TYR A 20 17.14 12.80 -0.34
N GLU A 21 18.48 12.87 -0.41
CA GLU A 21 19.36 11.99 0.35
C GLU A 21 19.14 12.13 1.87
N LEU A 22 19.10 13.37 2.37
CA LEU A 22 18.79 13.65 3.77
C LEU A 22 17.39 13.14 4.15
N TRP A 23 16.40 13.39 3.29
CA TRP A 23 15.04 12.93 3.53
C TRP A 23 14.94 11.40 3.55
N PHE A 24 15.64 10.70 2.67
CA PHE A 24 15.68 9.24 2.66
C PHE A 24 16.33 8.69 3.92
N PHE A 25 17.46 9.26 4.32
CA PHE A 25 18.18 8.85 5.52
C PHE A 25 17.28 8.96 6.77
N ASP A 26 16.70 10.13 6.99
CA ASP A 26 15.85 10.40 8.15
C ASP A 26 14.53 9.63 8.13
N SER A 27 13.99 9.33 6.93
CA SER A 27 12.73 8.61 6.80
C SER A 27 12.87 7.09 6.87
N PHE A 28 14.01 6.50 6.50
CA PHE A 28 14.09 5.03 6.36
C PHE A 28 15.29 4.39 7.06
N ILE A 29 16.33 5.16 7.36
CA ILE A 29 17.59 4.63 7.89
C ILE A 29 17.72 4.96 9.38
N GLU A 30 17.29 6.15 9.81
CA GLU A 30 17.41 6.53 11.22
C GLU A 30 16.55 5.66 12.15
N PRO A 31 17.09 5.20 13.30
CA PRO A 31 16.32 4.45 14.29
C PRO A 31 15.16 5.23 14.91
N GLN A 32 15.24 6.56 14.92
CA GLN A 32 14.15 7.45 15.37
C GLN A 32 13.25 7.91 14.23
N SER A 33 13.43 7.35 13.02
CA SER A 33 12.54 7.63 11.91
C SER A 33 11.08 7.33 12.28
N PRO A 34 10.12 8.15 11.81
CA PRO A 34 8.70 7.83 11.88
C PRO A 34 8.35 6.43 11.34
N VAL A 35 9.00 5.97 10.27
CA VAL A 35 8.73 4.65 9.66
C VAL A 35 9.21 3.52 10.56
N TYR A 36 10.41 3.66 11.14
CA TYR A 36 10.95 2.66 12.04
C TYR A 36 10.16 2.59 13.36
N ASN A 37 9.75 3.76 13.88
CA ASN A 37 8.91 3.83 15.06
C ASN A 37 7.52 3.22 14.83
N ASP A 38 6.88 3.49 13.69
CA ASP A 38 5.61 2.87 13.29
C ASP A 38 5.75 1.34 13.20
N PHE A 39 6.82 0.86 12.57
CA PHE A 39 7.11 -0.58 12.51
C PHE A 39 7.26 -1.20 13.91
N TYR A 40 7.99 -0.55 14.81
CA TYR A 40 8.18 -1.03 16.17
C TYR A 40 6.85 -1.11 16.94
N GLN A 41 6.00 -0.08 16.82
CA GLN A 41 4.68 -0.05 17.44
C GLN A 41 3.74 -1.11 16.86
N ALA A 42 3.69 -1.24 15.53
CA ALA A 42 2.91 -2.26 14.84
C ALA A 42 3.29 -3.67 15.30
N ARG A 43 4.60 -3.93 15.48
CA ARG A 43 5.10 -5.18 16.04
C ARG A 43 4.63 -5.41 17.48
N LEU A 44 4.67 -4.40 18.33
CA LEU A 44 4.21 -4.51 19.71
C LEU A 44 2.72 -4.86 19.79
N ILE A 45 1.88 -4.13 19.03
CA ILE A 45 0.43 -4.38 18.97
C ILE A 45 0.16 -5.80 18.47
N HIS A 46 0.80 -6.20 17.38
CA HIS A 46 0.69 -7.56 16.85
C HIS A 46 1.05 -8.61 17.90
N THR A 47 2.13 -8.43 18.66
CA THR A 47 2.53 -9.36 19.72
C THR A 47 1.51 -9.41 20.87
N ILE A 48 0.94 -8.28 21.26
CA ILE A 48 -0.11 -8.22 22.29
C ILE A 48 -1.36 -8.99 21.81
N GLU A 49 -1.79 -8.76 20.57
CA GLU A 49 -2.95 -9.45 20.00
C GLU A 49 -2.70 -10.95 19.83
N ALA A 50 -1.53 -11.35 19.34
CA ALA A 50 -1.18 -12.75 19.15
C ALA A 50 -1.20 -13.56 20.46
N ASN A 51 -0.81 -12.91 21.56
CA ASN A 51 -0.79 -13.49 22.90
C ASN A 51 -2.10 -13.34 23.67
N ASN A 52 -3.13 -12.72 23.08
CA ASN A 52 -4.43 -12.59 23.73
C ASN A 52 -5.05 -14.00 23.94
N PRO A 53 -5.36 -14.39 25.18
CA PRO A 53 -5.92 -15.71 25.49
C PRO A 53 -7.32 -15.92 24.90
N ASN A 54 -8.05 -14.85 24.57
CA ASN A 54 -9.38 -14.91 23.99
C ASN A 54 -9.37 -14.99 22.45
N LEU A 55 -8.19 -15.08 21.83
CA LEU A 55 -8.06 -15.10 20.37
C LEU A 55 -8.41 -16.47 19.79
N THR A 56 -9.28 -16.51 18.79
CA THR A 56 -9.61 -17.76 18.08
C THR A 56 -8.45 -18.23 17.21
N LYS A 57 -8.35 -19.55 17.01
CA LYS A 57 -7.32 -20.16 16.14
C LYS A 57 -7.40 -19.66 14.70
N GLU A 58 -8.60 -19.35 14.22
CA GLU A 58 -8.82 -18.80 12.88
C GLU A 58 -8.30 -17.37 12.76
N TYR A 59 -8.58 -16.52 13.76
CA TYR A 59 -8.11 -15.14 13.76
C TYR A 59 -6.59 -15.08 13.89
N ARG A 60 -5.98 -15.93 14.72
CA ARG A 60 -4.52 -16.02 14.86
C ARG A 60 -3.80 -16.30 13.53
N LYS A 61 -4.41 -17.09 12.63
CA LYS A 61 -3.84 -17.38 11.31
C LYS A 61 -3.92 -16.20 10.34
N LYS A 62 -4.87 -15.29 10.54
CA LYS A 62 -5.11 -14.12 9.69
C LYS A 62 -4.40 -12.87 10.20
N LEU A 63 -3.98 -12.86 11.47
CA LEU A 63 -3.28 -11.75 12.09
C LEU A 63 -2.00 -11.42 11.31
N ASN A 64 -1.89 -10.18 10.85
CA ASN A 64 -0.75 -9.70 10.11
C ASN A 64 -0.26 -8.38 10.71
N MET A 65 1.04 -8.27 10.96
CA MET A 65 1.65 -7.06 11.51
C MET A 65 1.36 -5.82 10.63
N LYS A 66 1.27 -6.01 9.30
CA LYS A 66 0.98 -4.93 8.35
C LYS A 66 -0.38 -4.26 8.60
N ASP A 67 -1.32 -4.95 9.24
CA ASP A 67 -2.64 -4.38 9.54
C ASP A 67 -2.56 -3.27 10.61
N HIS A 68 -1.52 -3.30 11.45
CA HIS A 68 -1.28 -2.33 12.51
C HIS A 68 -0.36 -1.18 12.09
N GLN A 69 0.22 -1.20 10.88
CA GLN A 69 1.04 -0.11 10.38
C GLN A 69 0.16 1.07 9.96
N LEU A 70 0.50 2.27 10.42
CA LEU A 70 -0.12 3.51 9.95
C LEU A 70 0.45 3.93 8.60
N ILE A 71 1.76 3.77 8.41
CA ILE A 71 2.46 4.14 7.18
C ILE A 71 2.45 2.93 6.25
N LYS A 72 1.41 2.84 5.40
CA LYS A 72 1.18 1.68 4.53
C LYS A 72 1.87 1.76 3.18
N ASP A 73 2.11 2.98 2.69
CA ASP A 73 2.70 3.18 1.38
C ASP A 73 4.23 3.10 1.47
N SER A 74 4.80 2.08 0.81
CA SER A 74 6.21 2.13 0.47
C SER A 74 6.41 3.07 -0.71
N VAL A 75 7.33 4.01 -0.55
CA VAL A 75 7.79 4.88 -1.66
C VAL A 75 8.55 4.04 -2.69
N PHE A 76 9.18 2.96 -2.23
CA PHE A 76 9.86 1.98 -3.05
C PHE A 76 9.00 0.73 -3.18
N LYS A 77 8.25 0.65 -4.28
CA LYS A 77 7.52 -0.56 -4.65
C LYS A 77 8.40 -1.43 -5.52
N SER A 78 8.36 -2.73 -5.30
CA SER A 78 8.98 -3.68 -6.23
C SER A 78 8.22 -3.71 -7.56
N GLN A 79 8.86 -4.19 -8.62
CA GLN A 79 8.21 -4.31 -9.94
C GLN A 79 6.94 -5.17 -9.87
N GLU A 80 6.96 -6.23 -9.08
CA GLU A 80 5.80 -7.12 -8.87
C GLU A 80 4.64 -6.41 -8.14
N GLU A 81 4.95 -5.54 -7.17
CA GLU A 81 3.94 -4.76 -6.45
C GLU A 81 3.26 -3.74 -7.36
N ILE A 82 4.04 -3.11 -8.26
CA ILE A 82 3.52 -2.17 -9.26
C ILE A 82 2.57 -2.88 -10.24
N GLU A 83 2.92 -4.10 -10.67
CA GLU A 83 2.08 -4.90 -11.57
C GLU A 83 0.77 -5.31 -10.88
N LYS A 84 0.83 -5.80 -9.64
CA LYS A 84 -0.37 -6.13 -8.85
C LYS A 84 -1.28 -4.93 -8.64
N GLU A 85 -0.73 -3.75 -8.39
CA GLU A 85 -1.53 -2.52 -8.27
C GLU A 85 -2.21 -2.14 -9.58
N LYS A 86 -1.51 -2.26 -10.71
CA LYS A 86 -2.10 -2.02 -12.04
C LYS A 86 -3.23 -3.00 -12.34
N GLU A 87 -3.06 -4.28 -12.04
CA GLU A 87 -4.11 -5.29 -12.21
C GLU A 87 -5.33 -4.97 -11.34
N GLN A 88 -5.13 -4.60 -10.08
CA GLN A 88 -6.22 -4.21 -9.19
C GLN A 88 -6.92 -2.93 -9.65
N GLN A 89 -6.18 -1.95 -10.15
CA GLN A 89 -6.75 -0.73 -10.74
C GLN A 89 -7.55 -1.05 -12.01
N GLU A 90 -7.08 -1.96 -12.87
CA GLU A 90 -7.84 -2.40 -14.03
C GLU A 90 -9.13 -3.11 -13.63
N ILE A 91 -9.11 -3.97 -12.62
CA ILE A 91 -10.31 -4.66 -12.13
C ILE A 91 -11.29 -3.64 -11.57
N LYS A 92 -10.82 -2.67 -10.77
CA LYS A 92 -11.64 -1.58 -10.24
C LYS A 92 -12.23 -0.73 -11.37
N ARG A 93 -11.43 -0.39 -12.38
CA ARG A 93 -11.87 0.37 -13.56
C ARG A 93 -12.92 -0.40 -14.36
N LYS A 94 -12.70 -1.69 -14.61
CA LYS A 94 -13.66 -2.57 -15.29
C LYS A 94 -14.98 -2.62 -14.52
N LYS A 95 -14.94 -2.84 -13.20
CA LYS A 95 -16.14 -2.81 -12.35
C LYS A 95 -16.84 -1.46 -12.33
N ALA A 96 -16.09 -0.36 -12.28
CA ALA A 96 -16.66 0.99 -12.33
C ALA A 96 -17.35 1.27 -13.67
N ILE A 97 -16.73 0.88 -14.79
CA ILE A 97 -17.32 0.98 -16.12
C ILE A 97 -18.58 0.11 -16.21
N GLU A 98 -18.53 -1.14 -15.74
CA GLU A 98 -19.71 -2.02 -15.69
C GLU A 98 -20.84 -1.41 -14.86
N SER A 99 -20.55 -0.75 -13.74
CA SER A 99 -21.58 -0.09 -12.93
C SER A 99 -22.25 1.13 -13.60
N MET A 100 -21.66 1.69 -14.65
CA MET A 100 -22.23 2.81 -15.41
C MET A 100 -23.21 2.37 -16.50
N PHE A 101 -23.25 1.08 -16.83
CA PHE A 101 -24.12 0.55 -17.89
C PHE A 101 -25.30 -0.24 -17.32
N ASP A 102 -26.42 -0.17 -18.03
CA ASP A 102 -27.64 -0.89 -17.67
C ASP A 102 -27.39 -2.42 -17.71
N PRO A 103 -27.79 -3.22 -16.70
CA PRO A 103 -27.46 -4.64 -16.59
C PRO A 103 -27.88 -5.46 -17.82
N ALA A 104 -29.02 -5.10 -18.42
CA ALA A 104 -29.56 -5.76 -19.62
C ALA A 104 -28.67 -5.58 -20.86
N LEU A 105 -27.90 -4.49 -20.95
CA LEU A 105 -26.96 -4.26 -22.05
C LEU A 105 -25.67 -5.05 -21.83
N LEU A 106 -25.20 -5.16 -20.59
CA LEU A 106 -24.02 -5.95 -20.24
C LEU A 106 -24.23 -7.44 -20.52
N ASP A 107 -25.42 -7.98 -20.23
CA ASP A 107 -25.73 -9.39 -20.47
C ASP A 107 -25.79 -9.71 -21.97
N LYS A 108 -26.31 -8.79 -22.79
CA LYS A 108 -26.28 -8.91 -24.27
C LYS A 108 -24.85 -8.91 -24.82
N VAL A 109 -23.96 -8.10 -24.25
CA VAL A 109 -22.54 -8.06 -24.65
C VAL A 109 -21.81 -9.35 -24.24
N LYS A 110 -22.07 -9.88 -23.05
CA LYS A 110 -21.53 -11.17 -22.57
C LYS A 110 -21.97 -12.33 -23.48
N LEU A 111 -23.26 -12.40 -23.83
CA LEU A 111 -23.83 -13.40 -24.74
C LEU A 111 -23.26 -13.32 -26.17
N ARG A 112 -22.92 -12.13 -26.65
CA ARG A 112 -22.26 -11.96 -27.96
C ARG A 112 -20.80 -12.41 -27.95
N LYS A 113 -20.07 -12.21 -26.85
CA LYS A 113 -18.68 -12.68 -26.73
C LYS A 113 -18.57 -14.21 -26.73
N THR A 114 -19.45 -14.91 -26.01
CA THR A 114 -19.45 -16.39 -25.96
C THR A 114 -19.79 -17.02 -27.32
N LYS A 115 -20.73 -16.43 -28.08
CA LYS A 115 -21.04 -16.90 -29.44
C LYS A 115 -19.90 -16.71 -30.45
N LYS A 116 -19.04 -15.70 -30.28
CA LYS A 116 -17.87 -15.51 -31.16
C LYS A 116 -16.73 -16.50 -30.89
N VAL A 117 -16.56 -16.95 -29.65
CA VAL A 117 -15.50 -17.90 -29.28
C VAL A 117 -15.82 -19.33 -29.72
N ASN A 118 -17.10 -19.71 -29.80
CA ASN A 118 -17.51 -21.05 -30.26
C ASN A 118 -17.60 -21.20 -31.79
N ASN A 119 -17.45 -20.12 -32.55
CA ASN A 119 -17.60 -20.10 -34.01
C ASN A 119 -16.31 -19.66 -34.75
N GLY A 120 -15.15 -19.71 -34.08
CA GLY A 120 -13.83 -19.53 -34.68
C GLY A 120 -12.92 -20.67 -34.26
#